data_AF-A0A1Q7JN49-F1
#
_entry.id   AF-A0A1Q7JN49-F1
#
_cell.length_a   1.000
_cell.length_b   1.000
_cell.length_c   1.000
_cell.angle_alpha   90.00
_cell.angle_beta   90.00
_cell.angle_gamma   90.00
#
_symmetry.space_group_name_H-M   'P 1'
#
loop_
_entity.id
_entity.type
_entity.pdbx_description
1 polymer ?
#
loop_
_entity_poly.entity_id
_entity_poly.type
_entity_poly.pdbx_seq_one_letter_code
_entity_poly.pdbx_strand_id
1 'polypeptide(L)'
;MPAYYDAQLFTINFKEEPGSAEQALLAHNGSINTIYMCDACEAAGVMFTSVLDAIQGDGFNPLWREVQITFNVGHAPRQLFSDNEVADAAAAGEINLAPTDEVYRCSVIGPNK
;
A
#
# COMPACT_ATOMS: atom_id res chain seq x y z
N MET A 1 1.61 12.36 -3.78
CA MET A 1 2.31 11.22 -4.39
C MET A 1 1.31 10.46 -5.27
N PRO A 2 1.72 9.90 -6.42
CA PRO A 2 0.85 9.01 -7.21
C PRO A 2 0.68 7.64 -6.50
N ALA A 3 -0.51 7.06 -6.60
CA ALA A 3 -0.79 5.69 -6.16
C ALA A 3 -1.85 5.04 -7.07
N TYR A 4 -1.77 3.72 -7.26
CA TYR A 4 -2.76 2.96 -8.03
C TYR A 4 -3.93 2.49 -7.15
N TYR A 5 -5.12 2.53 -7.72
CA TYR A 5 -6.31 1.85 -7.22
C TYR A 5 -7.05 1.30 -8.45
N ASP A 6 -7.29 -0.01 -8.53
CA ASP A 6 -7.93 -0.66 -9.69
C ASP A 6 -7.37 -0.23 -11.05
N ALA A 7 -6.04 -0.23 -11.17
CA ALA A 7 -5.28 0.21 -12.34
C ALA A 7 -5.47 1.68 -12.77
N GLN A 8 -6.14 2.48 -11.93
CA GLN A 8 -6.25 3.92 -12.11
C GLN A 8 -5.28 4.64 -11.19
N LEU A 9 -4.66 5.70 -11.71
CA LEU A 9 -3.69 6.47 -10.95
C LEU A 9 -4.38 7.63 -10.23
N PHE A 10 -4.22 7.68 -8.92
CA PHE A 10 -4.70 8.73 -8.04
C PHE A 10 -3.57 9.56 -7.48
N THR A 11 -3.85 10.82 -7.15
CA THR A 11 -2.98 11.58 -6.26
C THR A 11 -3.45 11.40 -4.81
N ILE A 12 -2.52 11.01 -3.96
CA ILE A 12 -2.70 10.93 -2.51
C ILE A 12 -1.79 11.90 -1.77
N ASN A 13 -2.22 12.29 -0.58
CA ASN A 13 -1.39 12.90 0.43
C ASN A 13 -1.36 11.96 1.64
N PHE A 14 -0.18 11.67 2.17
CA PHE A 14 -0.03 10.86 3.36
C PHE A 14 0.91 11.55 4.33
N LYS A 15 0.62 11.40 5.62
CA LYS A 15 1.44 11.90 6.71
C LYS A 15 1.57 10.80 7.76
N GLU A 16 2.79 10.44 8.08
CA GLU A 16 3.11 9.47 9.14
C GLU A 16 2.58 9.98 10.49
N GLU A 17 1.94 9.09 11.25
CA GLU A 17 1.54 9.37 12.61
C GLU A 17 2.76 9.22 13.54
N PRO A 18 2.79 9.91 14.70
CA PRO A 18 3.89 9.75 15.64
C PRO A 18 3.99 8.30 16.12
N GLY A 19 5.20 7.73 16.22
CA GLY A 19 5.38 6.31 16.57
C GLY A 19 4.70 5.82 17.87
N SER A 20 4.49 6.70 18.85
CA SER A 20 3.73 6.37 20.06
C SER A 20 2.22 6.21 19.82
N ALA A 21 1.69 6.82 18.76
CA ALA A 21 0.31 6.70 18.33
C ALA A 21 0.09 5.48 17.42
N GLU A 22 1.07 5.08 16.63
CA GLU A 22 0.95 3.99 15.65
C GLU A 22 0.55 2.66 16.31
N GLN A 23 1.24 2.25 17.37
CA GLN A 23 0.91 1.02 18.11
C GLN A 23 -0.51 1.06 18.70
N ALA A 24 -0.92 2.22 19.22
CA ALA A 24 -2.27 2.40 19.76
C ALA A 24 -3.33 2.34 18.64
N LEU A 25 -3.05 2.93 17.48
CA LEU A 25 -3.93 2.90 16.33
C LEU A 25 -4.06 1.47 15.80
N LEU A 26 -2.96 0.75 15.63
CA LEU A 26 -2.95 -0.66 15.21
C LEU A 26 -3.71 -1.56 16.19
N ALA A 27 -3.58 -1.32 17.50
CA ALA A 27 -4.24 -2.13 18.52
C ALA A 27 -5.75 -1.86 18.66
N HIS A 28 -6.21 -0.64 18.35
CA HIS A 28 -7.57 -0.20 18.65
C HIS A 28 -8.44 0.08 17.42
N ASN A 29 -7.86 0.13 16.22
CA ASN A 29 -8.60 0.45 15.00
C ASN A 29 -8.70 -0.77 14.08
N GLY A 30 -9.85 -1.44 14.12
CA GLY A 30 -10.11 -2.64 13.33
C GLY A 30 -10.44 -2.39 11.85
N SER A 31 -10.39 -1.14 11.39
CA SER A 31 -10.72 -0.76 10.01
C SER A 31 -9.64 0.12 9.41
N ILE A 32 -8.37 -0.22 9.62
CA ILE A 32 -7.23 0.45 8.98
C ILE A 32 -7.09 -0.07 7.55
N ASN A 33 -6.97 0.85 6.60
CA ASN A 33 -6.73 0.55 5.19
C ASN A 33 -5.26 0.20 4.95
N THR A 34 -4.93 -0.34 3.78
CA THR A 34 -3.60 -0.83 3.45
C THR A 34 -3.02 -0.06 2.28
N ILE A 35 -1.83 0.50 2.47
CA ILE A 35 -1.00 0.99 1.36
C ILE A 35 0.13 0.01 1.11
N TYR A 36 0.19 -0.53 -0.10
CA TYR A 36 1.24 -1.44 -0.51
C TYR A 36 2.40 -0.64 -1.11
N MET A 37 3.59 -0.83 -0.57
CA MET A 37 4.85 -0.26 -1.07
C MET A 37 5.84 -1.37 -1.39
N CYS A 38 6.90 -1.06 -2.13
CA CYS A 38 7.91 -2.05 -2.49
C CYS A 38 9.31 -1.43 -2.54
N ASP A 39 9.88 -1.15 -1.37
CA ASP A 39 11.24 -0.60 -1.27
C ASP A 39 12.27 -1.57 -1.88
N ALA A 40 12.02 -2.88 -1.77
CA ALA A 40 12.83 -3.92 -2.39
C ALA A 40 12.82 -3.84 -3.92
N CYS A 41 11.70 -3.41 -4.53
CA CYS A 41 11.61 -3.18 -5.96
C CYS A 41 12.48 -2.00 -6.38
N GLU A 42 12.42 -0.89 -5.61
CA GLU A 42 13.25 0.29 -5.87
C GLU A 42 14.74 -0.01 -5.73
N ALA A 43 15.12 -0.78 -4.69
CA ALA A 43 16.48 -1.27 -4.51
C ALA A 43 16.95 -2.17 -5.67
N ALA A 44 16.04 -2.88 -6.33
CA ALA A 44 16.29 -3.66 -7.54
C ALA A 44 16.25 -2.83 -8.84
N GLY A 45 16.04 -1.51 -8.76
CA GLY A 45 16.00 -0.59 -9.89
C GLY A 45 14.64 -0.50 -10.60
N VAL A 46 13.58 -1.05 -10.00
CA VAL A 46 12.22 -0.97 -10.52
C VAL A 46 11.46 0.08 -9.73
N MET A 47 11.05 1.17 -10.41
CA MET A 47 10.16 2.15 -9.80
C MET A 47 8.81 1.48 -9.50
N PHE A 48 8.38 1.55 -8.24
CA PHE A 48 7.12 0.98 -7.79
C PHE A 48 6.21 2.09 -7.28
N THR A 49 5.10 2.30 -7.97
CA THR A 49 4.04 3.20 -7.51
C THR A 49 3.17 2.46 -6.50
N SER A 50 2.93 3.05 -5.33
CA SER A 50 2.15 2.41 -4.27
C SER A 50 0.76 2.00 -4.74
N VAL A 51 0.22 0.92 -4.18
CA VAL A 51 -1.13 0.42 -4.48
C VAL A 51 -2.03 0.58 -3.27
N LEU A 52 -3.27 1.00 -3.49
CA LEU A 52 -4.29 1.27 -2.48
C LEU A 52 -5.33 0.16 -2.46
N ASP A 53 -5.84 -0.17 -1.27
CA ASP A 53 -6.95 -1.13 -1.09
C ASP A 53 -8.33 -0.48 -0.97
N ALA A 54 -8.41 0.85 -0.88
CA ALA A 54 -9.67 1.57 -0.69
C ALA A 54 -9.61 3.04 -1.17
N ILE A 55 -10.75 3.59 -1.57
CA ILE A 55 -10.90 5.03 -1.87
C ILE A 55 -12.20 5.57 -1.28
N GLN A 56 -12.36 6.91 -1.25
CA GLN A 56 -13.61 7.52 -0.80
C GLN A 56 -14.81 6.97 -1.58
N GLY A 57 -15.80 6.45 -0.86
CA GLY A 57 -16.97 5.77 -1.45
C GLY A 57 -16.87 4.24 -1.42
N ASP A 58 -15.70 3.68 -1.09
CA ASP A 58 -15.47 2.25 -0.95
C ASP A 58 -14.64 1.94 0.31
N GLY A 59 -15.30 1.83 1.48
CA GLY A 59 -14.65 1.40 2.73
C GLY A 59 -13.62 2.35 3.35
N PHE A 60 -13.40 3.55 2.79
CA PHE A 60 -12.34 4.46 3.21
C PHE A 60 -12.27 4.79 4.71
N ASN A 61 -11.13 4.50 5.32
CA ASN A 61 -10.67 5.07 6.58
C ASN A 61 -9.50 6.01 6.30
N PRO A 62 -9.41 7.20 6.92
CA PRO A 62 -8.25 8.07 6.78
C PRO A 62 -6.96 7.47 7.35
N LEU A 63 -7.01 6.36 8.10
CA LEU A 63 -5.84 5.68 8.65
C LEU A 63 -5.44 4.48 7.79
N TRP A 64 -4.16 4.44 7.44
CA TRP A 64 -3.57 3.52 6.49
C TRP A 64 -2.32 2.90 7.07
N ARG A 65 -2.20 1.59 7.04
CA ARG A 65 -1.00 0.86 7.43
C ARG A 65 -0.18 0.54 6.19
N GLU A 66 1.12 0.71 6.28
CA GLU A 66 2.00 0.27 5.21
C GLU A 66 2.25 -1.25 5.25
N VAL A 67 2.26 -1.85 4.05
CA VAL A 67 2.67 -3.23 3.83
C VAL A 67 3.73 -3.23 2.75
N GLN A 68 4.91 -3.74 3.11
CA GLN A 68 6.03 -3.87 2.19
C GLN A 68 5.92 -5.17 1.39
N ILE A 69 6.00 -5.03 0.07
CA ILE A 69 6.03 -6.12 -0.89
C ILE A 69 7.49 -6.50 -1.13
N THR A 70 7.76 -7.80 -1.18
CA THR A 70 9.04 -8.34 -1.64
C THR A 70 8.79 -9.47 -2.61
N PHE A 71 9.35 -9.40 -3.81
CA PHE A 71 9.29 -10.49 -4.78
C PHE A 71 10.21 -11.64 -4.36
N ASN A 72 9.67 -12.87 -4.42
CA ASN A 72 10.39 -14.08 -4.08
C ASN A 72 11.45 -14.40 -5.14
N VAL A 73 12.46 -15.17 -4.74
CA VAL A 73 13.53 -15.62 -5.64
C VAL A 73 12.92 -16.32 -6.86
N GLY A 74 13.36 -15.92 -8.05
CA GLY A 74 12.83 -16.44 -9.33
C GLY A 74 11.72 -15.58 -9.94
N HIS A 75 11.19 -14.60 -9.20
CA HIS A 75 10.21 -13.63 -9.70
C HIS A 75 10.88 -12.26 -9.86
N ALA A 76 10.83 -11.71 -11.08
CA ALA A 76 11.35 -10.38 -11.35
C ALA A 76 10.40 -9.31 -10.76
N PRO A 77 10.92 -8.31 -10.03
CA PRO A 77 10.10 -7.20 -9.55
C PRO A 77 9.37 -6.51 -10.69
N ARG A 78 8.08 -6.21 -10.49
CA ARG A 78 7.22 -5.53 -11.45
C ARG A 78 6.19 -4.67 -10.74
N GLN A 79 5.63 -3.71 -11.45
CA GLN A 79 4.48 -2.93 -10.97
C GLN A 79 3.26 -3.86 -10.81
N LEU A 80 2.52 -3.66 -9.73
CA LEU A 80 1.18 -4.18 -9.50
C LEU A 80 0.20 -3.01 -9.50
N PHE A 81 -1.03 -3.20 -9.97
CA PHE A 81 -1.95 -2.10 -10.29
C PHE A 81 -3.23 -2.10 -9.44
N SER A 82 -3.51 -3.17 -8.71
CA SER A 82 -4.64 -3.26 -7.78
C SER A 82 -4.31 -4.17 -6.60
N ASP A 83 -5.06 -4.02 -5.51
CA ASP A 83 -5.00 -4.89 -4.34
C ASP A 83 -5.38 -6.34 -4.69
N ASN A 84 -6.30 -6.56 -5.65
CA ASN A 84 -6.58 -7.89 -6.18
C ASN A 84 -5.33 -8.51 -6.84
N GLU A 85 -4.57 -7.74 -7.61
CA GLU A 85 -3.34 -8.23 -8.24
C GLU A 85 -2.26 -8.55 -7.19
N VAL A 86 -2.18 -7.75 -6.12
CA VAL A 86 -1.32 -8.02 -4.96
C VAL A 86 -1.75 -9.33 -4.27
N ALA A 87 -3.05 -9.51 -4.04
CA ALA A 87 -3.58 -10.72 -3.41
C ALA A 87 -3.33 -11.97 -4.27
N ASP A 88 -3.52 -11.88 -5.58
CA ASP A 88 -3.26 -12.98 -6.52
C ASP A 88 -1.77 -13.32 -6.57
N ALA A 89 -0.88 -12.32 -6.63
CA ALA A 89 0.56 -12.52 -6.62
C ALA A 89 1.04 -13.16 -5.30
N ALA A 90 0.46 -12.76 -4.16
CA ALA A 90 0.76 -13.36 -2.87
C ALA A 90 0.25 -14.81 -2.79
N ALA A 91 -0.97 -15.08 -3.27
CA ALA A 91 -1.55 -16.42 -3.31
C ALA A 91 -0.79 -17.36 -4.26
N ALA A 92 -0.23 -16.85 -5.34
CA ALA A 92 0.63 -17.57 -6.27
C ALA A 92 2.06 -17.80 -5.73
N GLY A 93 2.42 -17.17 -4.61
CA GLY A 93 3.76 -17.25 -4.03
C GLY A 93 4.82 -16.41 -4.77
N GLU A 94 4.40 -15.48 -5.62
CA GLU A 94 5.32 -14.57 -6.33
C GLU A 94 5.93 -13.53 -5.39
N ILE A 95 5.16 -13.12 -4.36
CA ILE A 95 5.54 -12.06 -3.41
C ILE A 95 5.28 -12.48 -1.97
N ASN A 96 5.99 -11.84 -1.04
CA ASN A 96 5.67 -11.81 0.37
C ASN A 96 5.14 -10.42 0.75
N LEU A 97 4.17 -10.39 1.68
CA LEU A 97 3.61 -9.18 2.25
C LEU A 97 4.08 -9.06 3.71
N ALA A 98 4.77 -7.97 4.02
CA ALA A 98 5.27 -7.68 5.37
C ALA A 98 4.59 -6.39 5.89
N PRO A 99 3.53 -6.51 6.71
CA PRO A 99 2.95 -5.34 7.37
C PRO A 99 3.98 -4.66 8.28
N THR A 100 4.15 -3.36 8.13
CA THR A 100 5.04 -2.56 8.98
C THR A 100 4.27 -2.05 10.20
N ASP A 101 4.95 -1.43 11.17
CA ASP A 101 4.26 -0.74 12.27
C ASP A 101 3.87 0.69 11.90
N GLU A 102 4.19 1.13 10.68
CA GLU A 102 3.97 2.50 10.24
C GLU A 102 2.51 2.75 9.87
N VAL A 103 1.96 3.83 10.41
CA VAL A 103 0.58 4.24 10.17
C VAL A 103 0.55 5.67 9.65
N TYR A 104 -0.16 5.84 8.55
CA TYR A 104 -0.30 7.09 7.85
C TYR A 104 -1.73 7.60 7.94
N ARG A 105 -1.88 8.90 8.12
CA ARG A 105 -3.12 9.59 7.72
C ARG A 105 -3.06 9.88 6.24
N CYS A 106 -3.91 9.20 5.47
CA CYS A 106 -3.99 9.35 4.03
C CYS A 106 -5.25 10.11 3.60
N SER A 107 -5.12 10.92 2.55
CA SER A 107 -6.23 11.56 1.86
C SER A 107 -6.10 11.33 0.35
N VAL A 108 -7.11 10.69 -0.24
CA VAL A 108 -7.21 10.49 -1.68
C VAL A 108 -7.84 11.73 -2.30
N ILE A 109 -7.10 12.41 -3.18
CA ILE A 109 -7.53 13.70 -3.77
C ILE A 109 -8.38 13.47 -5.02
N GLY A 110 -8.03 12.47 -5.83
CA GLY A 110 -8.75 12.12 -7.04
C GLY A 110 -7.85 11.56 -8.14
N PRO A 111 -8.44 11.07 -9.24
CA PRO A 111 -7.69 10.52 -10.36
C PRO A 111 -6.84 11.61 -11.01
N ASN A 112 -5.62 11.25 -11.40
CA ASN A 112 -4.76 12.12 -12.19
C ASN A 112 -5.38 12.25 -13.60
N LYS A 113 -5.69 13.48 -14.00
CA LYS A 113 -6.17 13.80 -15.35
C LYS A 113 -5.04 13.73 -16.36
#